data_AF-A0A4Y9XN32-F1
#
_entry.id   AF-A0A4Y9XN32-F1
#
_cell.length_a   1.000
_cell.length_b   1.000
_cell.length_c   1.000
_cell.angle_alpha   90.00
_cell.angle_beta   90.00
_cell.angle_gamma   90.00
#
_symmetry.space_group_name_H-M   'P 1'
#
loop_
_entity.id
_entity.type
_entity.pdbx_description
1 polymer ?
#
loop_
_entity_poly.entity_id
_entity_poly.type
_entity_poly.pdbx_seq_one_letter_code
_entity_poly.pdbx_strand_id
1 'polypeptide(L)'
;MRQSERPDDQYTENGTVQVWQWLGFNRFFPPDRGDKPIPKVMRGTASDYRNSESFKILSAYHLPLTALHAAVYTSPTHTHDPLLLVPVGKTVRVFNITHFQPRPPVPFPLEEEEVVALTKRMRLGEGEDDEPAEEGGAASGSGQRLNVFEEDAPREEEDRADEEADEEDQPDNAPEWDAYREGYMGRHRSRLLELFTAVEGWDIDLAAVDAARRAELPDIRTCEVASGGKVILGAGEKGTLYVWRIERLRIAVGFLRYRT
;
A
#
# COMPACT_ATOMS: atom_id res chain seq x y z
N MET A 1 5.81 -17.93 -10.85
CA MET A 1 6.82 -16.93 -11.22
C MET A 1 7.47 -17.35 -12.53
N ARG A 2 8.09 -16.44 -13.29
CA ARG A 2 9.13 -16.84 -14.23
C ARG A 2 10.45 -16.62 -13.52
N GLN A 3 11.25 -17.68 -13.43
CA GLN A 3 12.68 -17.54 -13.20
C GLN A 3 13.22 -16.73 -14.37
N SER A 4 13.37 -15.42 -14.20
CA SER A 4 14.16 -14.62 -15.13
C SER A 4 15.61 -14.97 -14.85
N GLU A 5 16.14 -15.99 -15.55
CA GLU A 5 17.56 -16.38 -15.49
C GLU A 5 18.50 -15.27 -16.00
N ARG A 6 17.94 -14.14 -16.46
CA ARG A 6 18.70 -12.98 -16.92
C ARG A 6 18.71 -11.90 -15.83
N PRO A 7 19.90 -11.49 -15.36
CA PRO A 7 20.03 -10.43 -14.35
C PRO A 7 19.51 -9.05 -14.79
N ASP A 8 19.13 -8.88 -16.07
CA ASP A 8 18.62 -7.62 -16.64
C ASP A 8 17.12 -7.64 -16.99
N ASP A 9 16.34 -8.63 -16.53
CA ASP A 9 14.91 -8.71 -16.85
C ASP A 9 14.10 -7.68 -16.04
N GLN A 10 14.00 -6.46 -16.55
CA GLN A 10 13.16 -5.41 -15.98
C GLN A 10 11.69 -5.74 -16.27
N TYR A 11 10.88 -5.94 -15.22
CA TYR A 11 9.44 -6.11 -15.36
C TYR A 11 8.72 -4.77 -15.16
N THR A 12 7.66 -4.55 -15.93
CA THR A 12 6.78 -3.39 -15.78
C THR A 12 5.42 -3.88 -15.30
N GLU A 13 4.91 -3.28 -14.23
CA GLU A 13 3.57 -3.56 -13.71
C GLU A 13 2.69 -2.32 -13.74
N ASN A 14 1.37 -2.54 -13.83
CA ASN A 14 0.41 -1.46 -13.77
C ASN A 14 0.51 -0.76 -12.41
N GLY A 15 0.50 0.57 -12.42
CA GLY A 15 0.29 1.32 -11.19
C GLY A 15 -1.05 0.93 -10.56
N THR A 16 -1.19 1.07 -9.24
CA THR A 16 -2.46 0.80 -8.56
C THR A 16 -2.84 2.00 -7.71
N VAL A 17 -4.11 2.41 -7.78
CA VAL A 17 -4.68 3.37 -6.82
C VAL A 17 -5.52 2.60 -5.82
N GLN A 18 -5.27 2.84 -4.54
CA GLN A 18 -6.04 2.24 -3.45
C GLN A 18 -6.54 3.31 -2.50
N VAL A 19 -7.83 3.25 -2.16
CA VAL A 19 -8.41 4.01 -1.06
C VAL A 19 -8.47 3.07 0.12
N TRP A 20 -7.91 3.50 1.25
CA TRP A 20 -7.89 2.72 2.47
C TRP A 20 -8.35 3.58 3.65
N GLN A 21 -8.93 2.92 4.64
CA GLN A 21 -9.36 3.53 5.89
C GLN A 21 -8.44 3.04 7.00
N TRP A 22 -7.84 3.97 7.74
CA TRP A 22 -7.14 3.64 8.96
C TRP A 22 -8.14 3.35 10.08
N LEU A 23 -8.21 2.09 10.53
CA LEU A 23 -9.17 1.63 11.54
C LEU A 23 -8.90 2.24 12.93
N GLY A 24 -7.63 2.57 13.20
CA GLY A 24 -7.22 3.24 14.44
C GLY A 24 -7.53 4.74 14.48
N PHE A 25 -7.94 5.37 13.37
CA PHE A 25 -8.06 6.84 13.30
C PHE A 25 -8.98 7.41 14.37
N ASN A 26 -10.19 6.86 14.53
CA ASN A 26 -11.16 7.35 15.53
C ASN A 26 -10.69 7.16 16.98
N ARG A 27 -9.77 6.22 17.24
CA ARG A 27 -9.20 6.01 18.58
C ARG A 27 -8.23 7.13 18.95
N PHE A 28 -7.41 7.59 18.00
CA PHE A 28 -6.42 8.65 18.22
C PHE A 28 -7.00 10.05 18.01
N PHE A 29 -7.95 10.16 17.10
CA PHE A 29 -8.64 11.39 16.69
C PHE A 29 -10.18 11.19 16.75
N PRO A 30 -10.77 11.07 17.95
CA PRO A 30 -12.20 10.93 18.10
C PRO A 30 -12.93 12.13 17.46
N PRO A 31 -14.00 11.91 16.68
CA PRO A 31 -14.74 13.01 16.05
C PRO A 31 -15.45 13.91 17.08
N ASP A 32 -15.75 13.36 18.26
CA ASP A 32 -16.39 14.04 19.40
C ASP A 32 -15.39 14.76 20.32
N ARG A 33 -14.10 14.73 20.00
CA ARG A 33 -13.06 15.37 20.82
C ARG A 33 -13.15 16.90 20.85
N GLY A 34 -13.73 17.52 19.82
CA GLY A 34 -13.78 18.97 19.66
C GLY A 34 -12.38 19.60 19.66
N ASP A 35 -12.22 20.75 20.31
CA ASP A 35 -10.97 21.52 20.35
C ASP A 35 -9.94 21.01 21.38
N LYS A 36 -10.15 19.83 22.00
CA LYS A 36 -9.21 19.32 23.01
C LYS A 36 -7.86 18.99 22.36
N PRO A 37 -6.73 19.47 22.91
CA PRO A 37 -5.42 19.27 22.31
C PRO A 37 -5.10 17.79 22.15
N ILE A 38 -4.48 17.42 21.04
CA ILE A 38 -3.99 16.06 20.77
C ILE A 38 -3.01 15.67 21.89
N PRO A 39 -3.11 14.47 22.51
CA PRO A 39 -2.23 14.11 23.61
C PRO A 39 -0.81 14.03 23.06
N LYS A 40 0.15 14.65 23.76
CA LYS A 40 1.57 14.65 23.37
C LYS A 40 2.13 13.22 23.26
N VAL A 41 1.54 12.28 23.99
CA VAL A 41 1.89 10.85 23.97
C VAL A 41 0.69 10.07 23.47
N MET A 42 0.78 9.55 22.25
CA MET A 42 -0.16 8.56 21.72
C MET A 42 0.40 7.16 22.01
N ARG A 43 -0.14 6.46 23.00
CA ARG A 43 0.23 5.06 23.25
C ARG A 43 -0.41 4.20 22.16
N GLY A 44 0.36 3.89 21.10
CA GLY A 44 -0.03 2.90 20.11
C GLY A 44 -0.09 1.50 20.73
N THR A 45 -0.94 0.62 20.21
CA THR A 45 -0.76 -0.82 20.43
C THR A 45 0.42 -1.25 19.57
N ALA A 46 1.46 -1.86 20.15
CA ALA A 46 2.65 -2.30 19.41
C ALA A 46 2.31 -3.28 18.26
N SER A 47 1.15 -3.93 18.33
CA SER A 47 0.58 -4.79 17.28
C SER A 47 0.10 -4.05 16.03
N ASP A 48 -0.24 -2.75 16.11
CA ASP A 48 -0.98 -2.05 15.04
C ASP A 48 -0.09 -1.51 13.90
N TYR A 49 1.23 -1.40 14.12
CA TYR A 49 2.13 -0.78 13.13
C TYR A 49 2.90 -1.80 12.29
N ARG A 50 3.16 -3.01 12.82
CA ARG A 50 3.96 -4.04 12.14
C ARG A 50 3.12 -5.04 11.36
N ASN A 51 1.88 -5.31 11.79
CA ASN A 51 0.98 -6.21 11.09
C ASN A 51 -0.09 -5.38 10.40
N SER A 52 -0.30 -5.62 9.11
CA SER A 52 -1.15 -4.91 8.14
C SER A 52 -2.66 -4.86 8.48
N GLU A 53 -3.04 -5.05 9.73
CA GLU A 53 -4.42 -5.09 10.21
C GLU A 53 -4.98 -3.70 10.59
N SER A 54 -4.13 -2.68 10.64
CA SER A 54 -4.56 -1.34 11.05
C SER A 54 -5.32 -0.58 9.97
N PHE A 55 -5.36 -1.05 8.73
CA PHE A 55 -6.13 -0.43 7.65
C PHE A 55 -7.03 -1.41 6.91
N LYS A 56 -8.12 -0.88 6.37
CA LYS A 56 -9.03 -1.60 5.48
C LYS A 56 -8.97 -0.97 4.10
N ILE A 57 -8.59 -1.74 3.09
CA ILE A 57 -8.70 -1.30 1.69
C ILE A 57 -10.19 -1.21 1.36
N LEU A 58 -10.65 0.00 1.05
CA LEU A 58 -12.02 0.29 0.64
C LEU A 58 -12.20 0.04 -0.84
N SER A 59 -11.28 0.49 -1.68
CA SER A 59 -11.34 0.31 -3.13
C SER A 59 -9.93 0.23 -3.72
N ALA A 60 -9.79 -0.43 -4.86
CA ALA A 60 -8.51 -0.60 -5.54
C ALA A 60 -8.74 -0.73 -7.06
N TYR A 61 -7.93 -0.02 -7.85
CA TYR A 61 -8.03 0.01 -9.30
C TYR A 61 -6.64 0.01 -9.94
N HIS A 62 -6.54 -0.60 -11.11
CA HIS A 62 -5.34 -0.49 -11.95
C HIS A 62 -5.31 0.88 -12.63
N LEU A 63 -4.13 1.48 -12.64
CA LEU A 63 -3.78 2.61 -13.48
C LEU A 63 -3.16 2.10 -14.78
N PRO A 64 -3.46 2.76 -15.92
CA PRO A 64 -2.75 2.47 -17.16
C PRO A 64 -1.24 2.63 -17.00
N LEU A 65 -0.44 1.79 -17.65
CA LEU A 65 1.04 1.91 -17.67
C LEU A 65 1.54 3.27 -18.18
N THR A 66 0.72 3.96 -18.97
CA THR A 66 1.01 5.30 -19.48
C THR A 66 0.91 6.39 -18.40
N ALA A 67 0.25 6.11 -17.29
CA ALA A 67 0.07 7.04 -16.18
C ALA A 67 1.28 6.95 -15.23
N LEU A 68 2.29 7.79 -15.49
CA LEU A 68 3.52 7.83 -14.68
C LEU A 68 3.34 8.62 -13.37
N HIS A 69 2.36 9.51 -13.33
CA HIS A 69 2.12 10.39 -12.20
C HIS A 69 0.62 10.44 -11.89
N ALA A 70 0.30 10.69 -10.63
CA ALA A 70 -1.05 10.99 -10.18
C ALA A 70 -0.97 11.95 -8.99
N ALA A 71 -1.96 12.82 -8.85
CA ALA A 71 -2.06 13.75 -7.75
C ALA A 71 -3.44 13.68 -7.11
N VAL A 72 -3.51 13.74 -5.78
CA VAL A 72 -4.77 13.82 -5.05
C VAL A 72 -4.95 15.25 -4.56
N TYR A 73 -6.11 15.83 -4.84
CA TYR A 73 -6.48 17.15 -4.36
C TYR A 73 -7.64 17.05 -3.38
N THR A 74 -7.46 17.64 -2.20
CA THR A 74 -8.51 17.83 -1.21
C THR A 74 -8.78 19.32 -1.02
N SER A 75 -10.05 19.72 -1.06
CA SER A 75 -10.43 21.12 -0.82
C SER A 75 -10.07 21.53 0.60
N PRO A 76 -9.25 22.58 0.83
CA PRO A 76 -8.97 23.08 2.18
C PRO A 76 -10.23 23.62 2.87
N THR A 77 -11.22 24.06 2.08
CA THR A 77 -12.51 24.56 2.56
C THR A 77 -13.60 23.49 2.54
N HIS A 78 -13.26 22.23 2.21
CA HIS A 78 -14.21 21.13 2.06
C HIS A 78 -15.41 21.45 1.15
N THR A 79 -15.20 22.30 0.14
CA THR A 79 -16.28 22.75 -0.77
C THR A 79 -16.62 21.76 -1.87
N HIS A 80 -15.77 20.75 -2.07
CA HIS A 80 -15.98 19.67 -3.01
C HIS A 80 -15.25 18.42 -2.51
N ASP A 81 -15.61 17.30 -3.11
CA ASP A 81 -15.02 15.99 -2.82
C ASP A 81 -13.53 15.91 -3.21
N PRO A 82 -12.77 14.97 -2.62
CA PRO A 82 -11.40 14.70 -3.01
C PRO A 82 -11.31 14.20 -4.46
N LEU A 83 -10.42 14.81 -5.23
CA LEU A 83 -10.22 14.52 -6.65
C LEU A 83 -8.88 13.82 -6.88
N LEU A 84 -8.85 12.84 -7.78
CA LEU A 84 -7.63 12.23 -8.30
C LEU A 84 -7.39 12.74 -9.71
N LEU A 85 -6.21 13.30 -9.96
CA LEU A 85 -5.80 13.81 -11.26
C LEU A 85 -4.71 12.91 -11.83
N VAL A 86 -4.92 12.42 -13.04
CA VAL A 86 -4.01 11.50 -13.74
C VAL A 86 -3.67 12.09 -15.10
N PRO A 87 -2.45 12.67 -15.29
CA PRO A 87 -2.00 13.09 -16.60
C PRO A 87 -1.77 11.88 -17.51
N VAL A 88 -2.36 11.94 -18.71
CA VAL A 88 -2.21 10.93 -19.77
C VAL A 88 -1.99 11.66 -21.10
N GLY A 89 -0.74 11.71 -21.54
CA GLY A 89 -0.33 12.45 -22.73
C GLY A 89 -0.66 13.94 -22.61
N LYS A 90 -1.56 14.44 -23.45
CA LYS A 90 -1.98 15.86 -23.49
C LYS A 90 -3.30 16.12 -22.78
N THR A 91 -3.78 15.15 -22.02
CA THR A 91 -5.03 15.21 -21.26
C THR A 91 -4.75 14.97 -19.79
N VAL A 92 -5.54 15.57 -18.92
CA VAL A 92 -5.58 15.24 -17.48
C VAL A 92 -6.94 14.64 -17.21
N ARG A 93 -6.97 13.38 -16.81
CA ARG A 93 -8.22 12.75 -16.38
C ARG A 93 -8.42 12.97 -14.89
N VAL A 94 -9.60 13.44 -14.53
CA VAL A 94 -9.97 13.78 -13.15
C VAL A 94 -11.07 12.82 -12.70
N PHE A 95 -10.85 12.15 -11.58
CA PHE A 95 -11.83 11.27 -10.96
C PHE A 95 -12.25 11.80 -9.60
N ASN A 96 -13.54 11.72 -9.29
CA ASN A 96 -14.01 11.93 -7.93
C ASN A 96 -13.80 10.65 -7.12
N ILE A 97 -12.99 10.72 -6.06
CA ILE A 97 -12.66 9.54 -5.24
C ILE A 97 -13.91 9.02 -4.50
N THR A 98 -14.92 9.86 -4.24
CA THR A 98 -16.17 9.41 -3.61
C THR A 98 -17.02 8.51 -4.51
N HIS A 99 -16.76 8.50 -5.82
CA HIS A 99 -17.42 7.62 -6.79
C HIS A 99 -16.77 6.24 -6.88
N PHE A 100 -15.68 6.01 -6.13
CA PHE A 100 -14.99 4.71 -6.15
C PHE A 100 -15.86 3.68 -5.45
N GLN A 101 -16.06 2.55 -6.12
CA GLN A 101 -16.89 1.47 -5.60
C GLN A 101 -16.14 0.72 -4.50
N PRO A 102 -16.78 0.44 -3.35
CA PRO A 102 -16.21 -0.43 -2.35
C PRO A 102 -15.90 -1.80 -2.94
N ARG A 103 -14.75 -2.36 -2.57
CA ARG A 103 -14.37 -3.72 -2.94
C ARG A 103 -15.44 -4.68 -2.40
N PRO A 104 -15.92 -5.65 -3.20
CA PRO A 104 -16.79 -6.69 -2.68
C PRO A 104 -16.08 -7.40 -1.51
N PRO A 105 -16.81 -7.78 -0.46
CA PRO A 105 -16.23 -8.55 0.62
C PRO A 105 -15.60 -9.82 0.03
N VAL A 106 -14.44 -10.20 0.55
CA VAL A 106 -13.88 -11.51 0.24
C VAL A 106 -14.93 -12.53 0.69
N PRO A 107 -15.35 -13.48 -0.17
CA PRO A 107 -16.33 -14.48 0.23
C PRO A 107 -15.85 -15.17 1.50
N PHE A 108 -16.73 -15.23 2.50
CA PHE A 108 -16.48 -15.94 3.75
C PHE A 108 -17.50 -17.08 3.89
N PRO A 109 -17.08 -18.29 4.32
CA PRO A 109 -15.70 -18.70 4.60
C PRO A 109 -14.82 -18.61 3.33
N LEU A 110 -13.52 -18.30 3.50
CA LEU A 110 -12.56 -18.62 2.44
C LEU A 110 -12.78 -20.10 2.12
N GLU A 111 -12.74 -20.49 0.84
CA GLU A 111 -13.07 -21.87 0.42
C GLU A 111 -12.45 -22.86 1.41
N GLU A 112 -13.26 -23.77 1.97
CA GLU A 112 -12.90 -24.52 3.18
C GLU A 112 -11.53 -25.19 3.07
N GLU A 113 -11.13 -25.59 1.87
CA GLU A 113 -9.80 -26.14 1.57
C GLU A 113 -8.64 -25.19 1.92
N GLU A 114 -8.78 -23.88 1.68
CA GLU A 114 -7.75 -22.88 1.94
C GLU A 114 -7.64 -22.56 3.44
N VAL A 115 -8.78 -22.45 4.14
CA VAL A 115 -8.80 -22.28 5.61
C VAL A 115 -8.28 -23.54 6.31
N VAL A 116 -8.69 -24.72 5.84
CA VAL A 116 -8.21 -26.00 6.37
C VAL A 116 -6.71 -26.17 6.11
N ALA A 117 -6.21 -25.77 4.94
CA ALA A 117 -4.78 -25.77 4.66
C ALA A 117 -4.01 -24.80 5.57
N LEU A 118 -4.51 -23.58 5.79
CA LEU A 118 -3.93 -22.61 6.73
C LEU A 118 -3.94 -23.13 8.17
N THR A 119 -5.07 -23.68 8.62
CA THR A 119 -5.24 -24.17 9.99
C THR A 119 -4.39 -25.42 10.25
N LYS A 120 -4.28 -26.34 9.27
CA LYS A 120 -3.37 -27.50 9.36
C LYS A 120 -1.91 -27.07 9.47
N ARG A 121 -1.51 -25.95 8.86
CA ARG A 121 -0.13 -25.41 8.93
C ARG A 121 0.13 -24.56 10.18
N MET A 122 -0.90 -23.97 10.77
CA MET A 122 -0.78 -23.25 12.05
C MET A 122 -0.69 -24.17 13.27
N ARG A 123 -0.92 -25.48 13.10
CA ARG A 123 -0.44 -26.46 14.06
C ARG A 123 1.09 -26.49 13.93
N LEU A 124 1.73 -25.60 14.69
CA LEU A 124 3.14 -25.72 15.05
C LEU A 124 3.34 -27.18 15.41
N GLY A 125 4.16 -27.90 14.65
CA GLY A 125 4.42 -29.31 14.89
C GLY A 125 4.85 -29.47 16.34
N GLU A 126 3.91 -29.91 17.19
CA GLU A 126 4.26 -30.69 18.36
C GLU A 126 4.98 -31.88 17.74
N GLY A 127 6.29 -31.94 17.93
CA GLY A 127 7.17 -32.88 17.27
C GLY A 127 6.54 -34.26 17.28
N GLU A 128 6.24 -34.78 16.09
CA GLU A 128 6.29 -36.21 15.85
C GLU A 128 7.76 -36.61 15.98
N ASP A 129 8.25 -36.61 17.22
CA ASP A 129 9.33 -37.49 17.63
C ASP A 129 8.71 -38.89 17.56
N ASP A 130 8.82 -39.50 16.37
CA ASP A 130 8.64 -40.94 16.14
C ASP A 130 9.75 -41.69 16.92
N GLU A 131 9.64 -41.70 18.25
CA GLU A 131 10.25 -42.68 19.12
C GLU A 131 9.15 -43.68 19.50
N PRO A 132 9.18 -44.94 19.01
CA PRO A 132 8.29 -45.98 19.50
C PRO A 132 8.70 -46.37 20.92
N ALA A 133 8.23 -45.60 21.91
CA ALA A 133 8.40 -45.93 23.32
C ALA A 133 7.34 -46.95 23.77
N GLU A 134 7.87 -48.07 24.24
CA GLU A 134 7.17 -49.21 24.83
C GLU A 134 6.17 -48.84 25.93
N GLU A 135 5.19 -49.74 26.10
CA GLU A 135 4.28 -49.80 27.24
C GLU A 135 5.00 -49.61 28.58
N GLY A 136 4.61 -48.56 29.33
CA GLY A 136 5.08 -48.44 30.70
C GLY A 136 4.57 -47.24 31.48
N GLY A 137 3.58 -47.49 32.35
CA GLY A 137 3.59 -46.86 33.68
C GLY A 137 2.57 -45.76 33.94
N ALA A 138 1.64 -46.08 34.85
CA ALA A 138 0.78 -45.15 35.56
C ALA A 138 1.53 -44.40 36.68
N ALA A 139 1.24 -43.11 36.88
CA ALA A 139 1.21 -42.36 38.17
C ALA A 139 1.10 -40.85 37.85
N SER A 140 0.05 -40.12 38.25
CA SER A 140 -0.16 -39.49 39.57
C SER A 140 0.85 -38.39 39.94
N GLY A 141 0.35 -37.15 40.12
CA GLY A 141 1.01 -36.09 40.90
C GLY A 141 0.84 -34.68 40.30
N SER A 142 -0.04 -33.82 40.85
CA SER A 142 0.32 -32.74 41.81
C SER A 142 1.37 -31.77 41.24
N GLY A 143 1.05 -30.54 40.85
CA GLY A 143 0.60 -29.46 41.73
C GLY A 143 1.78 -28.53 42.07
N GLN A 144 1.54 -27.20 42.07
CA GLN A 144 2.46 -26.09 42.42
C GLN A 144 3.50 -25.72 41.34
N ARG A 145 3.92 -24.47 41.14
CA ARG A 145 3.84 -23.24 41.95
C ARG A 145 4.14 -22.03 41.04
N LEU A 146 3.42 -20.92 41.23
CA LEU A 146 3.81 -19.59 40.77
C LEU A 146 5.06 -19.15 41.53
N ASN A 147 6.17 -18.93 40.81
CA ASN A 147 7.33 -18.22 41.34
C ASN A 147 7.31 -16.78 40.83
N VAL A 148 6.91 -15.91 41.75
CA VAL A 148 7.29 -14.49 41.82
C VAL A 148 8.78 -14.44 42.10
N PHE A 149 9.57 -13.71 41.31
CA PHE A 149 10.84 -13.17 41.79
C PHE A 149 11.11 -11.79 41.21
N GLU A 150 11.37 -10.89 42.17
CA GLU A 150 11.77 -9.50 42.12
C GLU A 150 13.24 -9.34 41.69
N GLU A 151 13.48 -8.19 41.04
CA GLU A 151 14.60 -7.23 41.18
C GLU A 151 16.09 -7.62 41.02
N ASP A 152 16.80 -6.55 40.63
CA ASP A 152 18.24 -6.26 40.72
C ASP A 152 19.21 -6.76 39.64
N ALA A 153 19.32 -5.93 38.60
CA ALA A 153 20.57 -5.61 37.91
C ALA A 153 21.31 -4.51 38.73
N PRO A 154 22.64 -4.58 38.94
CA PRO A 154 23.58 -4.35 37.84
C PRO A 154 24.87 -5.18 37.94
N ARG A 155 25.47 -5.57 36.82
CA ARG A 155 26.88 -5.99 36.75
C ARG A 155 27.36 -6.01 35.29
N GLU A 156 28.18 -5.03 34.95
CA GLU A 156 29.66 -5.10 34.82
C GLU A 156 30.07 -5.50 33.40
N GLU A 157 30.66 -4.52 32.72
CA GLU A 157 31.48 -4.66 31.53
C GLU A 157 32.56 -5.72 31.77
N GLU A 158 32.61 -6.74 30.93
CA GLU A 158 33.85 -7.47 30.69
C GLU A 158 34.05 -7.61 29.18
N ASP A 159 35.10 -6.93 28.74
CA ASP A 159 35.84 -7.18 27.52
C ASP A 159 36.01 -8.68 27.27
N ARG A 160 35.48 -9.16 26.14
CA ARG A 160 35.93 -10.44 25.57
C ARG A 160 36.47 -10.21 24.17
N ALA A 161 37.78 -10.37 24.13
CA ALA A 161 38.64 -10.48 22.98
C ALA A 161 38.11 -11.47 21.95
N ASP A 162 38.14 -11.03 20.69
CA ASP A 162 38.66 -11.73 19.52
C ASP A 162 38.91 -13.23 19.70
N GLU A 163 37.88 -14.04 19.41
CA GLU A 163 38.06 -15.39 18.90
C GLU A 163 37.62 -15.40 17.43
N GLU A 164 38.60 -15.21 16.54
CA GLU A 164 38.50 -15.54 15.12
C GLU A 164 38.35 -17.08 15.02
N ALA A 165 37.12 -17.55 15.09
CA ALA A 165 36.76 -18.91 14.68
C ALA A 165 36.42 -18.88 13.19
N ASP A 166 37.36 -19.35 12.38
CA ASP A 166 37.13 -19.84 11.03
C ASP A 166 36.12 -21.02 11.10
N GLU A 167 34.84 -20.71 11.17
CA GLU A 167 33.78 -21.64 10.81
C GLU A 167 33.69 -21.63 9.28
N GLU A 168 34.30 -22.64 8.66
CA GLU A 168 34.08 -22.99 7.26
C GLU A 168 32.57 -23.19 7.05
N ASP A 169 31.92 -22.15 6.51
CA ASP A 169 30.56 -22.13 5.97
C ASP A 169 30.33 -23.42 5.16
N GLN A 170 29.60 -24.39 5.73
CA GLN A 170 28.98 -25.48 4.97
C GLN A 170 27.68 -24.94 4.36
N PRO A 171 27.61 -24.69 3.04
CA PRO A 171 26.43 -24.10 2.43
C PRO A 171 25.42 -25.19 2.00
N ASP A 172 25.10 -26.17 2.84
CA ASP A 172 24.35 -27.36 2.37
C ASP A 172 23.09 -27.72 3.16
N ASN A 173 22.56 -26.81 3.99
CA ASN A 173 21.25 -27.01 4.61
C ASN A 173 20.51 -25.69 4.87
N ALA A 174 20.51 -24.77 3.90
CA ALA A 174 19.45 -23.78 3.85
C ALA A 174 18.13 -24.58 3.68
N PRO A 175 17.23 -24.59 4.66
CA PRO A 175 16.03 -25.41 4.55
C PRO A 175 15.26 -24.91 3.34
N GLU A 176 14.72 -25.84 2.56
CA GLU A 176 13.98 -25.69 1.31
C GLU A 176 12.68 -24.88 1.50
N TRP A 177 12.77 -23.67 2.06
CA TRP A 177 11.68 -22.76 2.33
C TRP A 177 11.16 -22.11 1.04
N ASP A 178 11.93 -22.14 -0.05
CA ASP A 178 11.58 -21.52 -1.32
C ASP A 178 10.46 -22.26 -2.07
N ALA A 179 10.36 -23.60 -1.93
CA ALA A 179 9.30 -24.38 -2.57
C ALA A 179 7.91 -24.10 -1.96
N TYR A 180 7.84 -23.68 -0.69
CA TYR A 180 6.58 -23.50 0.04
C TYR A 180 5.99 -22.09 -0.07
N ARG A 181 6.76 -21.10 -0.58
CA ARG A 181 6.22 -19.77 -0.92
C ARG A 181 5.38 -19.78 -2.20
N GLU A 182 5.62 -20.72 -3.12
CA GLU A 182 4.94 -20.78 -4.41
C GLU A 182 3.44 -21.12 -4.31
N GLY A 183 2.99 -21.74 -3.23
CA GLY A 183 1.58 -22.11 -3.03
C GLY A 183 0.68 -21.01 -2.46
N TYR A 184 1.24 -20.02 -1.73
CA TYR A 184 0.44 -18.98 -1.06
C TYR A 184 0.06 -17.81 -1.96
N MET A 185 0.78 -17.64 -3.06
CA MET A 185 0.41 -16.68 -4.11
C MET A 185 -0.26 -17.45 -5.23
N GLY A 186 -1.27 -18.26 -4.89
CA GLY A 186 -2.23 -18.75 -5.86
C GLY A 186 -2.59 -17.58 -6.77
N ARG A 187 -2.39 -17.76 -8.08
CA ARG A 187 -2.44 -16.71 -9.12
C ARG A 187 -3.86 -16.15 -9.24
N HIS A 188 -4.38 -15.54 -8.20
CA HIS A 188 -5.51 -14.64 -8.29
C HIS A 188 -4.99 -13.44 -9.05
N ARG A 189 -5.09 -13.53 -10.39
CA ARG A 189 -5.06 -12.36 -11.27
C ARG A 189 -5.88 -11.32 -10.54
N SER A 190 -5.21 -10.24 -10.12
CA SER A 190 -5.84 -9.27 -9.25
C SER A 190 -7.12 -8.83 -9.96
N ARG A 191 -8.29 -9.08 -9.34
CA ARG A 191 -9.60 -8.78 -9.93
C ARG A 191 -9.86 -7.26 -9.93
N LEU A 192 -8.81 -6.46 -9.88
CA LEU A 192 -8.90 -5.02 -9.89
C LEU A 192 -9.35 -4.61 -11.29
N LEU A 193 -10.31 -3.69 -11.30
CA LEU A 193 -10.80 -3.12 -12.54
C LEU A 193 -9.84 -2.00 -12.97
N GLU A 194 -9.78 -1.74 -14.28
CA GLU A 194 -9.04 -0.61 -14.83
C GLU A 194 -9.77 0.69 -14.51
N LEU A 195 -9.11 1.61 -13.78
CA LEU A 195 -9.73 2.83 -13.25
C LEU A 195 -10.48 3.62 -14.32
N PHE A 196 -9.86 3.77 -15.50
CA PHE A 196 -10.36 4.60 -16.60
C PHE A 196 -11.66 4.07 -17.22
N THR A 197 -11.91 2.77 -17.05
CA THR A 197 -13.12 2.09 -17.55
C THR A 197 -14.16 1.90 -16.46
N ALA A 198 -13.73 1.70 -15.22
CA ALA A 198 -14.59 1.33 -14.11
C ALA A 198 -15.20 2.52 -13.37
N VAL A 199 -14.54 3.69 -13.42
CA VAL A 199 -14.98 4.89 -12.71
C VAL A 199 -15.18 6.01 -13.73
N GLU A 200 -16.33 6.67 -13.67
CA GLU A 200 -16.60 7.86 -14.48
C GLU A 200 -15.69 9.00 -14.03
N GLY A 201 -15.08 9.66 -15.01
CA GLY A 201 -14.19 10.80 -14.78
C GLY A 201 -14.36 11.85 -15.87
N TRP A 202 -13.74 13.00 -15.66
CA TRP A 202 -13.74 14.11 -16.61
C TRP A 202 -12.39 14.21 -17.28
N ASP A 203 -12.37 14.38 -18.59
CA ASP A 203 -11.15 14.64 -19.33
C ASP A 203 -10.96 16.16 -19.47
N ILE A 204 -9.85 16.67 -18.95
CA ILE A 204 -9.40 18.03 -19.20
C ILE A 204 -8.39 17.94 -20.32
N ASP A 205 -8.78 18.41 -21.49
CA ASP A 205 -7.93 18.39 -22.67
C ASP A 205 -7.53 19.80 -23.11
N LEU A 206 -6.84 19.83 -24.25
CA LEU A 206 -6.46 21.06 -24.92
C LEU A 206 -7.40 21.38 -26.09
N ALA A 207 -8.68 20.99 -26.02
CA ALA A 207 -9.66 21.17 -27.09
C ALA A 207 -9.74 22.62 -27.60
N ALA A 208 -9.62 23.58 -26.69
CA ALA A 208 -9.64 25.01 -27.00
C ALA A 208 -8.41 25.50 -27.79
N VAL A 209 -7.36 24.70 -27.85
CA VAL A 209 -6.13 25.00 -28.60
C VAL A 209 -6.27 24.45 -30.01
N ASP A 210 -5.90 25.25 -31.00
CA ASP A 210 -5.82 24.81 -32.40
C ASP A 210 -5.03 23.50 -32.56
N ALA A 211 -5.47 22.63 -33.48
CA ALA A 211 -4.91 21.29 -33.65
C ALA A 211 -3.42 21.30 -34.04
N ALA A 212 -2.99 22.25 -34.88
CA ALA A 212 -1.59 22.36 -35.28
C ALA A 212 -0.72 22.75 -34.07
N ARG A 213 -1.17 23.73 -33.29
CA ARG A 213 -0.49 24.12 -32.04
C ARG A 213 -0.50 23.00 -31.00
N ARG A 214 -1.59 22.26 -30.88
CA ARG A 214 -1.71 21.12 -29.96
C ARG A 214 -0.71 20.01 -30.29
N ALA A 215 -0.43 19.78 -31.58
CA ALA A 215 0.56 18.78 -32.00
C ALA A 215 1.98 19.12 -31.49
N GLU A 216 2.33 20.41 -31.46
CA GLU A 216 3.65 20.89 -31.02
C GLU A 216 3.84 20.91 -29.49
N LEU A 217 2.74 20.92 -28.73
CA LEU A 217 2.78 20.94 -27.28
C LEU A 217 3.28 19.60 -26.71
N PRO A 218 4.18 19.60 -25.71
CA PRO A 218 4.67 18.37 -25.09
C PRO A 218 3.61 17.70 -24.21
N ASP A 219 3.80 16.44 -23.88
CA ASP A 219 2.92 15.75 -22.94
C ASP A 219 3.01 16.36 -21.54
N ILE A 220 1.90 16.30 -20.82
CA ILE A 220 1.77 16.74 -19.43
C ILE A 220 2.37 15.64 -18.56
N ARG A 221 3.37 15.98 -17.75
CA ARG A 221 4.06 15.03 -16.86
C ARG A 221 3.44 15.04 -15.48
N THR A 222 3.17 16.21 -14.92
CA THR A 222 2.55 16.34 -13.60
C THR A 222 1.45 17.38 -13.63
N CYS A 223 0.51 17.30 -12.68
CA CYS A 223 -0.55 18.27 -12.52
C CYS A 223 -0.91 18.47 -11.04
N GLU A 224 -1.40 19.66 -10.72
CA GLU A 224 -1.82 20.03 -9.38
C GLU A 224 -3.03 20.99 -9.46
N VAL A 225 -3.88 20.97 -8.43
CA VAL A 225 -4.99 21.92 -8.31
C VAL A 225 -4.60 23.06 -7.38
N ALA A 226 -4.77 24.28 -7.84
CA ALA A 226 -4.41 25.50 -7.14
C ALA A 226 -5.61 26.43 -6.92
N SER A 227 -5.38 27.51 -6.16
CA SER A 227 -6.34 28.59 -5.93
C SER A 227 -7.68 28.11 -5.35
N GLY A 228 -7.63 27.12 -4.44
CA GLY A 228 -8.81 26.57 -3.79
C GLY A 228 -9.77 25.86 -4.75
N GLY A 229 -9.23 25.10 -5.70
CA GLY A 229 -10.05 24.28 -6.61
C GLY A 229 -10.49 25.01 -7.87
N LYS A 230 -9.94 26.20 -8.14
CA LYS A 230 -10.36 27.05 -9.26
C LYS A 230 -9.44 26.98 -10.47
N VAL A 231 -8.22 26.47 -10.28
CA VAL A 231 -7.21 26.40 -11.32
C VAL A 231 -6.56 25.03 -11.28
N ILE A 232 -6.37 24.42 -12.43
CA ILE A 232 -5.54 23.23 -12.58
C ILE A 232 -4.27 23.66 -13.31
N LEU A 233 -3.14 23.26 -12.77
CA LEU A 233 -1.82 23.51 -13.32
C LEU A 233 -1.28 22.18 -13.84
N GLY A 234 -0.71 22.18 -15.04
CA GLY A 234 0.00 21.04 -15.59
C GLY A 234 1.40 21.47 -15.99
N ALA A 235 2.41 20.67 -15.66
CA ALA A 235 3.76 20.89 -16.15
C ALA A 235 4.12 19.78 -17.14
N GLY A 236 4.46 20.18 -18.37
CA GLY A 236 5.00 19.30 -19.40
C GLY A 236 6.49 19.47 -19.56
N GLU A 237 7.05 18.81 -20.58
CA GLU A 237 8.46 18.92 -20.89
C GLU A 237 8.86 20.33 -21.35
N LYS A 238 10.18 20.59 -21.34
CA LYS A 238 10.77 21.86 -21.82
C LYS A 238 10.23 23.10 -21.09
N GLY A 239 9.82 22.94 -19.82
CA GLY A 239 9.27 24.02 -18.99
C GLY A 239 7.91 24.54 -19.45
N THR A 240 7.13 23.73 -20.19
CA THR A 240 5.80 24.13 -20.64
C THR A 240 4.80 24.06 -19.48
N LEU A 241 4.19 25.19 -19.14
CA LEU A 241 3.15 25.28 -18.11
C LEU A 241 1.77 25.41 -18.77
N TYR A 242 0.87 24.50 -18.40
CA TYR A 242 -0.53 24.50 -18.75
C TYR A 242 -1.35 25.05 -17.59
N VAL A 243 -2.25 25.98 -17.88
CA VAL A 243 -3.13 26.56 -16.87
C VAL A 243 -4.57 26.45 -17.37
N TRP A 244 -5.39 25.71 -16.63
CA TRP A 244 -6.82 25.60 -16.86
C TRP A 244 -7.56 26.33 -15.75
N ARG A 245 -8.39 27.31 -16.11
CA ARG A 245 -9.29 27.95 -15.15
C ARG A 245 -10.64 27.25 -15.16
N ILE A 246 -11.11 26.85 -13.99
CA ILE A 246 -12.44 26.27 -13.78
C ILE A 246 -13.39 27.45 -13.53
N GLU A 247 -13.87 28.07 -14.60
CA GLU A 247 -15.02 28.96 -14.53
C GLU A 247 -16.28 28.15 -14.82
N ARG A 248 -17.44 28.52 -14.24
CA ARG A 248 -18.75 27.84 -14.40
C ARG A 248 -18.89 27.15 -15.78
N LEU A 249 -18.59 25.85 -15.83
CA LEU A 249 -18.62 24.96 -17.00
C LEU A 249 -17.86 25.42 -18.26
N ARG A 250 -16.89 26.34 -18.15
CA ARG A 250 -16.03 26.77 -19.27
C ARG A 250 -14.56 26.71 -18.87
N ILE A 251 -13.80 25.93 -19.63
CA ILE A 251 -12.36 25.77 -19.46
C ILE A 251 -11.66 26.86 -20.30
N ALA A 252 -10.96 27.78 -19.64
CA ALA A 252 -10.06 28.72 -20.30
C ALA A 252 -8.62 28.18 -20.20
N VAL A 253 -7.93 28.08 -21.34
CA VAL A 253 -6.56 27.57 -21.43
C VAL A 253 -5.59 28.74 -21.62
N GLY A 254 -4.68 28.93 -20.67
CA GLY A 254 -3.60 29.91 -20.74
C GLY A 254 -2.24 29.23 -20.84
N PHE A 255 -1.31 29.84 -21.60
CA PHE A 255 0.06 29.36 -21.73
C PHE A 255 1.02 30.43 -21.24
N LEU A 256 1.90 30.06 -20.31
CA LEU A 256 3.10 30.84 -20.02
C LEU A 256 4.30 30.08 -20.57
N ARG A 257 5.01 30.69 -21.51
CA ARG A 257 6.30 30.18 -21.99
C ARG A 257 7.38 31.05 -21.38
N TYR A 258 8.09 30.53 -20.39
CA TYR A 258 9.29 31.19 -19.87
C TYR A 258 10.37 31.12 -20.96
N ARG A 259 10.81 32.28 -21.46
CA ARG A 259 12.06 32.37 -22.23
C ARG A 259 13.18 32.56 -21.22
N THR A 260 13.98 31.52 -21.03
CA THR A 260 15.30 31.60 -20.37
C THR A 260 16.31 32.20 -21.33
#